data_AF-A0A349YSS9-F1
#
_entry.id   AF-A0A349YSS9-F1
#
_cell.length_a   1.000
_cell.length_b   1.000
_cell.length_c   1.000
_cell.angle_alpha   90.00
_cell.angle_beta   90.00
_cell.angle_gamma   90.00
#
_symmetry.space_group_name_H-M   'P 1'
#
loop_
_entity.id
_entity.type
_entity.pdbx_description
1 polymer ?
#
loop_
_entity_poly.entity_id
_entity_poly.type
_entity_poly.pdbx_seq_one_letter_code
_entity_poly.pdbx_strand_id
1 'polypeptide(L)'
;MATIVEQLEKLNNLKKQLASILVQKGVAATETEKFNTLIPKVSNISSSELPSKTVLYDSDNKNNVSLLYNDTVYTVDELTSIHADFCSESNNYALNYSNGVFGWDVQIYSCCTLPISVKTSTQIAIQFLSGGTEDGVLRLVKSETGTASDILEKAKTEGSYIDLSFQWLYSTDYITTLTPCESVEEGTYYLVWVGRTNNSHPLIQSIVVL
;
A
#
# COMPACT_ATOMS: atom_id res chain seq x y z
N MET A 1 -50.78 -0.81 8.94
CA MET A 1 -50.32 0.60 8.98
C MET A 1 -49.67 0.78 10.34
N ALA A 2 -48.40 1.19 10.41
CA ALA A 2 -47.72 1.33 11.69
C ALA A 2 -48.39 2.43 12.53
N THR A 3 -48.56 2.20 13.83
CA THR A 3 -49.20 3.20 14.71
C THR A 3 -48.23 4.35 15.00
N ILE A 4 -48.76 5.52 15.39
CA ILE A 4 -47.94 6.67 15.79
C ILE A 4 -47.01 6.29 16.97
N VAL A 5 -47.49 5.43 17.88
CA VAL A 5 -46.71 4.91 19.01
C VAL A 5 -45.51 4.08 18.54
N GLU A 6 -45.72 3.16 17.59
CA GLU A 6 -44.64 2.35 17.00
C GLU A 6 -43.60 3.22 16.28
N GLN A 7 -44.05 4.30 15.62
CA GLN A 7 -43.13 5.23 14.95
C GLN A 7 -42.27 6.03 15.95
N LEU A 8 -42.87 6.48 17.06
CA LEU A 8 -42.16 7.17 18.14
C LEU A 8 -41.11 6.26 18.80
N GLU A 9 -41.43 4.99 19.00
CA GLU A 9 -40.52 4.02 19.60
C GLU A 9 -39.33 3.72 18.68
N LYS A 10 -39.58 3.54 17.37
CA LYS A 10 -38.52 3.38 16.36
C LYS A 10 -37.59 4.60 16.30
N LEU A 11 -38.16 5.81 16.33
CA LEU A 11 -37.38 7.04 16.33
C LEU A 11 -36.49 7.13 17.57
N ASN A 12 -37.00 6.75 18.74
CA ASN A 12 -36.22 6.73 19.97
C ASN A 12 -35.10 5.68 19.93
N ASN A 13 -35.35 4.50 19.36
CA ASN A 13 -34.32 3.49 19.17
C ASN A 13 -33.20 3.95 18.23
N LEU A 14 -33.54 4.58 17.10
CA LEU A 14 -32.55 5.16 16.18
C LEU A 14 -31.67 6.21 16.87
N LYS A 15 -32.27 7.02 17.74
CA LYS A 15 -31.54 8.03 18.53
C LYS A 15 -30.51 7.39 19.46
N LYS A 16 -30.89 6.33 20.17
CA LYS A 16 -29.99 5.58 21.06
C LYS A 16 -28.87 4.91 20.27
N GLN A 17 -29.20 4.31 19.12
CA GLN A 17 -28.20 3.73 18.22
C GLN A 17 -27.20 4.77 17.73
N LEU A 18 -27.64 5.96 17.31
CA LEU A 18 -26.75 7.04 16.89
C LEU A 18 -25.80 7.46 18.01
N ALA A 19 -26.29 7.62 19.24
CA ALA A 19 -25.46 7.93 20.39
C ALA A 19 -24.41 6.83 20.67
N SER A 20 -24.82 5.56 20.61
CA SER A 20 -23.92 4.41 20.79
C SER A 20 -22.83 4.38 19.71
N ILE A 21 -23.19 4.62 18.45
CA ILE A 21 -22.24 4.70 17.33
C ILE A 21 -21.24 5.84 17.54
N LEU A 22 -21.69 7.02 17.95
CA LEU A 22 -20.79 8.15 18.22
C LEU A 22 -19.76 7.81 19.31
N VAL A 23 -20.19 7.16 20.39
CA VAL A 23 -19.28 6.70 21.47
C VAL A 23 -18.28 5.67 20.95
N GLN A 24 -18.73 4.70 20.15
CA GLN A 24 -17.84 3.72 19.51
C GLN A 24 -16.78 4.39 18.62
N LYS A 25 -17.15 5.50 17.95
CA LYS A 25 -16.26 6.30 17.11
C LYS A 25 -15.47 7.37 17.89
N GLY A 26 -15.39 7.26 19.22
CA GLY A 26 -14.59 8.16 20.06
C GLY A 26 -15.19 9.56 20.27
N VAL A 27 -16.44 9.78 19.88
CA VAL A 27 -17.16 11.05 20.06
C VAL A 27 -18.05 10.94 21.30
N ALA A 28 -17.86 11.85 22.26
CA ALA A 28 -18.69 11.89 23.46
C ALA A 28 -20.18 12.13 23.13
N ALA A 29 -21.02 11.13 23.40
CA ALA A 29 -22.47 11.17 23.22
C ALA A 29 -23.18 10.33 24.29
N THR A 30 -24.45 10.64 24.56
CA THR A 30 -25.28 9.89 25.50
C THR A 30 -26.68 9.60 24.94
N GLU A 31 -27.31 8.52 25.37
CA GLU A 31 -28.65 8.11 24.92
C GLU A 31 -29.77 9.11 25.27
N THR A 32 -29.51 10.03 26.20
CA THR A 32 -30.48 11.04 26.66
C THR A 32 -30.49 12.28 25.77
N GLU A 33 -29.45 12.49 24.96
CA GLU A 33 -29.38 13.62 24.02
C GLU A 33 -30.49 13.57 22.97
N LYS A 34 -30.84 14.75 22.43
CA LYS A 34 -31.81 14.91 21.34
C LYS A 34 -31.10 14.76 19.99
N PHE A 35 -31.84 14.37 18.93
CA PHE A 35 -31.30 14.28 17.57
C PHE A 35 -30.58 15.55 17.12
N ASN A 36 -31.15 16.73 17.37
CA ASN A 36 -30.54 18.01 16.97
C ASN A 36 -29.20 18.30 17.68
N THR A 37 -28.88 17.57 18.75
CA THR A 37 -27.60 17.62 19.45
C THR A 37 -26.65 16.52 18.97
N LEU A 38 -27.18 15.34 18.63
CA LEU A 38 -26.40 14.20 18.15
C LEU A 38 -25.97 14.35 16.68
N ILE A 39 -26.83 14.89 15.81
CA ILE A 39 -26.58 15.01 14.37
C ILE A 39 -25.30 15.82 14.07
N PRO A 40 -25.07 17.02 14.65
CA PRO A 40 -23.85 17.78 14.37
C PRO A 40 -22.57 17.07 14.80
N LYS A 41 -22.64 16.24 15.86
CA LYS A 41 -21.50 15.48 16.39
C LYS A 41 -20.98 14.41 15.43
N VAL A 42 -21.77 14.00 14.44
CA VAL A 42 -21.31 13.11 13.36
C VAL A 42 -20.11 13.71 12.63
N SER A 43 -20.04 15.04 12.52
CA SER A 43 -18.90 15.75 11.90
C SER A 43 -17.61 15.65 12.72
N ASN A 44 -17.72 15.32 14.01
CA ASN A 44 -16.58 15.14 14.92
C ASN A 44 -16.09 13.69 14.96
N ILE A 45 -16.75 12.77 14.25
CA ILE A 45 -16.21 11.44 14.05
C ILE A 45 -14.91 11.62 13.28
N SER A 46 -13.78 11.41 13.95
CA SER A 46 -12.49 11.43 13.28
C SER A 46 -12.52 10.35 12.21
N SER A 47 -12.14 10.70 10.98
CA SER A 47 -11.91 9.76 9.87
C SER A 47 -10.78 8.75 10.14
N SER A 48 -10.37 8.59 11.41
CA SER A 48 -9.25 7.77 11.88
C SER A 48 -9.49 6.26 11.75
N GLU A 49 -10.65 5.85 11.25
CA GLU A 49 -10.97 4.46 10.92
C GLU A 49 -11.16 4.21 9.42
N LEU A 50 -10.85 5.19 8.56
CA LEU A 50 -10.44 4.80 7.22
C LEU A 50 -9.01 4.28 7.36
N PRO A 51 -8.69 3.05 6.88
CA PRO A 51 -7.31 2.63 6.76
C PRO A 51 -6.54 3.76 6.08
N SER A 52 -5.51 4.27 6.76
CA SER A 52 -4.70 5.36 6.23
C SER A 52 -3.98 4.82 5.01
N LYS A 53 -4.56 5.07 3.83
CA LYS A 53 -3.99 4.64 2.56
C LYS A 53 -2.68 5.40 2.34
N THR A 54 -1.56 4.70 2.41
CA THR A 54 -0.26 5.28 2.04
C THR A 54 0.11 4.80 0.65
N VAL A 55 0.18 5.72 -0.32
CA VAL A 55 0.62 5.40 -1.67
C VAL A 55 2.14 5.44 -1.71
N LEU A 56 2.75 4.30 -2.01
CA LEU A 56 4.21 4.17 -2.13
C LEU A 56 4.68 4.40 -3.56
N TYR A 57 3.83 4.04 -4.52
CA TYR A 57 4.08 4.22 -5.93
C TYR A 57 2.78 4.29 -6.73
N ASP A 58 2.72 5.27 -7.63
CA ASP A 58 1.82 5.38 -8.78
C ASP A 58 2.40 6.45 -9.74
N SER A 59 1.63 6.88 -10.74
CA SER A 59 2.07 7.91 -11.70
C SER A 59 2.42 9.25 -11.04
N ASP A 60 1.88 9.57 -9.87
CA ASP A 60 2.09 10.85 -9.19
C ASP A 60 3.15 10.75 -8.07
N ASN A 61 3.46 9.53 -7.61
CA ASN A 61 4.33 9.25 -6.47
C ASN A 61 5.66 8.58 -6.86
N LYS A 62 6.14 8.79 -8.10
CA LYS A 62 7.38 8.19 -8.64
C LYS A 62 8.65 8.60 -7.87
N ASN A 63 8.68 9.82 -7.32
CA ASN A 63 9.87 10.43 -6.73
C ASN A 63 10.31 9.78 -5.42
N ASN A 64 9.46 8.93 -4.83
CA ASN A 64 9.80 8.18 -3.62
C ASN A 64 10.43 6.82 -3.94
N VAL A 65 10.60 6.46 -5.22
CA VAL A 65 11.11 5.16 -5.64
C VAL A 65 12.54 5.26 -6.16
N SER A 66 13.38 4.36 -5.68
CA SER A 66 14.75 4.18 -6.14
C SER A 66 15.03 2.71 -6.45
N LEU A 67 15.96 2.47 -7.37
CA LEU A 67 16.30 1.15 -7.87
C LEU A 67 17.81 0.92 -7.85
N LEU A 68 18.23 -0.26 -7.39
CA LEU A 68 19.60 -0.75 -7.55
C LEU A 68 19.72 -1.50 -8.86
N TYR A 69 20.48 -0.95 -9.79
CA TYR A 69 20.80 -1.57 -11.07
C TYR A 69 22.31 -1.48 -11.33
N ASN A 70 22.96 -2.60 -11.63
CA ASN A 70 24.41 -2.69 -11.83
C ASN A 70 25.21 -1.97 -10.73
N ASP A 71 24.91 -2.29 -9.47
CA ASP A 71 25.54 -1.75 -8.26
C ASP A 71 25.44 -0.22 -8.09
N THR A 72 24.56 0.43 -8.86
CA THR A 72 24.28 1.86 -8.77
C THR A 72 22.82 2.09 -8.40
N VAL A 73 22.57 3.03 -7.49
CA VAL A 73 21.22 3.44 -7.11
C VAL A 73 20.77 4.56 -8.04
N TYR A 74 19.63 4.36 -8.69
CA TYR A 74 18.97 5.33 -9.57
C TYR A 74 17.61 5.72 -9.01
N THR A 75 17.22 6.98 -9.19
CA THR A 75 15.81 7.39 -9.12
C THR A 75 15.05 6.90 -10.35
N VAL A 76 13.71 6.91 -10.29
CA VAL A 76 12.87 6.58 -11.46
C VAL A 76 13.20 7.47 -12.66
N ASP A 77 13.39 8.78 -12.46
CA ASP A 77 13.64 9.72 -13.56
C ASP A 77 15.01 9.50 -14.22
N GLU A 78 16.05 9.23 -13.43
CA GLU A 78 17.39 8.90 -13.95
C GLU A 78 17.35 7.60 -14.77
N LEU A 79 16.65 6.57 -14.27
CA LEU A 79 16.58 5.28 -14.96
C LEU A 79 15.72 5.35 -16.21
N THR A 80 14.61 6.11 -16.19
CA THR A 80 13.79 6.39 -17.38
C THR A 80 14.57 7.17 -18.44
N SER A 81 15.50 8.05 -18.03
CA SER A 81 16.36 8.78 -18.97
C SER A 81 17.35 7.86 -19.71
N ILE A 82 17.73 6.74 -19.09
CA ILE A 82 18.58 5.70 -19.69
C ILE A 82 17.73 4.70 -20.50
N HIS A 83 16.56 4.35 -19.97
CA HIS A 83 15.64 3.39 -20.54
C HIS A 83 14.23 4.00 -20.66
N ALA A 84 13.91 4.57 -21.83
CA ALA A 84 12.66 5.31 -22.04
C ALA A 84 11.38 4.50 -21.76
N ASP A 85 11.43 3.17 -21.92
CA ASP A 85 10.28 2.28 -21.69
C ASP A 85 10.17 1.78 -20.23
N PHE A 86 11.06 2.24 -19.33
CA PHE A 86 11.05 1.84 -17.92
C PHE A 86 9.82 2.36 -17.17
N CYS A 87 9.54 3.66 -17.25
CA CYS A 87 8.37 4.29 -16.61
C CYS A 87 7.98 5.54 -17.40
N SER A 88 7.09 5.39 -18.38
CA SER A 88 6.74 6.45 -19.33
C SER A 88 5.28 6.40 -19.76
N GLU A 89 4.81 7.40 -20.52
CA GLU A 89 3.42 7.47 -20.95
C GLU A 89 2.98 6.23 -21.77
N SER A 90 3.90 5.60 -22.52
CA SER A 90 3.61 4.42 -23.35
C SER A 90 3.15 3.21 -22.53
N ASN A 91 3.58 3.11 -21.27
CA ASN A 91 3.21 2.05 -20.34
C ASN A 91 2.36 2.55 -19.16
N ASN A 92 1.72 3.71 -19.30
CA ASN A 92 0.96 4.41 -18.26
C ASN A 92 1.77 4.65 -16.97
N TYR A 93 3.06 4.92 -17.13
CA TYR A 93 4.02 5.11 -16.04
C TYR A 93 4.04 3.93 -15.08
N ALA A 94 3.94 2.69 -15.57
CA ALA A 94 4.20 1.50 -14.77
C ALA A 94 5.71 1.22 -14.70
N LEU A 95 6.22 0.66 -13.58
CA LEU A 95 7.60 0.19 -13.49
C LEU A 95 7.74 -1.09 -14.31
N ASN A 96 8.48 -1.00 -15.41
CA ASN A 96 8.61 -2.08 -16.38
C ASN A 96 9.91 -2.86 -16.17
N TYR A 97 9.79 -4.08 -15.63
CA TYR A 97 10.91 -5.00 -15.42
C TYR A 97 11.06 -6.00 -16.56
N SER A 98 10.80 -5.59 -17.80
CA SER A 98 10.95 -6.46 -18.96
C SER A 98 12.37 -6.58 -19.48
N ASN A 99 12.58 -7.65 -20.24
CA ASN A 99 13.86 -7.98 -20.87
C ASN A 99 14.30 -6.90 -21.87
N GLY A 100 13.35 -6.17 -22.47
CA GLY A 100 13.63 -5.05 -23.38
C GLY A 100 14.26 -3.85 -22.67
N VAL A 101 14.01 -3.69 -21.36
CA VAL A 101 14.55 -2.60 -20.54
C VAL A 101 15.91 -3.00 -19.95
N PHE A 102 15.98 -4.15 -19.26
CA PHE A 102 17.14 -4.50 -18.45
C PHE A 102 17.97 -5.71 -18.93
N GLY A 103 17.58 -6.36 -20.02
CA GLY A 103 18.17 -7.64 -20.46
C GLY A 103 17.60 -8.85 -19.73
N TRP A 104 18.15 -10.04 -19.95
CA TRP A 104 17.58 -11.32 -19.47
C TRP A 104 18.16 -11.75 -18.11
N ASP A 105 17.29 -12.26 -17.24
CA ASP A 105 17.55 -12.80 -15.88
C ASP A 105 18.33 -11.86 -14.96
N VAL A 106 17.90 -10.61 -14.92
CA VAL A 106 18.37 -9.59 -13.99
C VAL A 106 17.35 -9.43 -12.85
N GLN A 107 17.86 -9.24 -11.64
CA GLN A 107 17.08 -8.89 -10.47
C GLN A 107 17.29 -7.42 -10.12
N ILE A 108 16.21 -6.63 -10.15
CA ILE A 108 16.26 -5.20 -9.87
C ILE A 108 15.61 -4.96 -8.51
N TYR A 109 16.44 -4.71 -7.51
CA TYR A 109 15.96 -4.32 -6.18
C TYR A 109 15.46 -2.89 -6.24
N SER A 110 14.20 -2.69 -5.84
CA SER A 110 13.53 -1.39 -5.88
C SER A 110 12.96 -1.10 -4.49
N CYS A 111 13.05 0.13 -4.02
CA CYS A 111 12.52 0.51 -2.72
C CYS A 111 11.72 1.81 -2.79
N CYS A 112 10.82 1.98 -1.82
CA CYS A 112 10.20 3.28 -1.53
C CYS A 112 10.92 3.91 -0.32
N THR A 113 11.35 5.17 -0.44
CA THR A 113 11.98 5.95 0.64
C THR A 113 10.96 6.60 1.57
N LEU A 114 9.66 6.42 1.32
CA LEU A 114 8.60 6.83 2.24
C LEU A 114 8.40 5.72 3.29
N PRO A 115 8.59 5.99 4.60
CA PRO A 115 8.37 4.98 5.63
C PRO A 115 6.89 4.67 5.80
N ILE A 116 6.59 3.43 6.18
CA ILE A 116 5.25 2.92 6.47
C ILE A 116 5.15 2.45 7.91
N SER A 117 4.02 2.74 8.55
CA SER A 117 3.68 2.18 9.87
C SER A 117 2.95 0.86 9.67
N VAL A 118 3.61 -0.24 9.99
CA VAL A 118 3.05 -1.60 9.90
C VAL A 118 2.41 -1.97 11.23
N LYS A 119 1.19 -2.50 11.15
CA LYS A 119 0.44 -3.13 12.22
C LYS A 119 0.01 -4.53 11.78
N THR A 120 -0.50 -5.33 12.71
CA THR A 120 -1.06 -6.66 12.39
C THR A 120 -2.17 -6.61 11.35
N SER A 121 -2.93 -5.52 11.28
CA SER A 121 -4.00 -5.32 10.29
C SER A 121 -3.52 -4.79 8.93
N THR A 122 -2.23 -4.47 8.79
CA THR A 122 -1.71 -3.84 7.59
C THR A 122 -1.71 -4.81 6.41
N GLN A 123 -2.12 -4.31 5.24
CA GLN A 123 -2.03 -5.04 3.98
C GLN A 123 -1.32 -4.21 2.93
N ILE A 124 -0.50 -4.86 2.11
CA ILE A 124 0.18 -4.22 0.99
C ILE A 124 -0.52 -4.66 -0.30
N ALA A 125 -1.12 -3.69 -0.98
CA ALA A 125 -1.74 -3.88 -2.28
C ALA A 125 -0.72 -3.54 -3.38
N ILE A 126 -0.46 -4.49 -4.26
CA ILE A 126 0.36 -4.27 -5.47
C ILE A 126 -0.50 -4.55 -6.68
N GLN A 127 -0.65 -3.55 -7.54
CA GLN A 127 -1.29 -3.70 -8.83
C GLN A 127 -0.23 -3.93 -9.90
N PHE A 128 -0.30 -5.06 -10.59
CA PHE A 128 0.69 -5.43 -11.61
C PHE A 128 0.10 -6.28 -12.74
N LEU A 129 0.85 -6.36 -13.83
CA LEU A 129 0.70 -7.30 -14.93
C LEU A 129 1.95 -8.18 -14.96
N SER A 130 1.82 -9.50 -15.13
CA SER A 130 2.95 -10.43 -15.21
C SER A 130 2.73 -11.47 -16.30
N GLY A 131 3.77 -11.72 -17.10
CA GLY A 131 3.81 -12.75 -18.14
C GLY A 131 4.02 -14.18 -17.63
N GLY A 132 4.17 -14.36 -16.32
CA GLY A 132 4.40 -15.66 -15.70
C GLY A 132 4.06 -15.69 -14.22
N THR A 133 3.77 -16.88 -13.71
CA THR A 133 3.59 -17.11 -12.27
C THR A 133 4.91 -17.56 -11.65
N GLU A 134 5.39 -16.83 -10.64
CA GLU A 134 6.58 -17.22 -9.87
C GLU A 134 6.57 -16.59 -8.47
N ASP A 135 7.45 -17.08 -7.60
CA ASP A 135 7.69 -16.46 -6.31
C ASP A 135 8.34 -15.08 -6.50
N GLY A 136 7.70 -14.06 -5.93
CA GLY A 136 8.21 -12.69 -5.91
C GLY A 136 8.99 -12.42 -4.63
N VAL A 137 9.77 -11.35 -4.64
CA VAL A 137 10.46 -10.87 -3.43
C VAL A 137 9.83 -9.56 -3.01
N LEU A 138 9.24 -9.55 -1.83
CA LEU A 138 8.69 -8.38 -1.17
C LEU A 138 9.20 -8.35 0.27
N ARG A 139 9.81 -7.25 0.68
CA ARG A 139 10.58 -7.15 1.93
C ARG A 139 10.23 -5.88 2.70
N LEU A 140 10.17 -6.03 4.02
CA LEU A 140 10.15 -4.90 4.95
C LEU A 140 11.53 -4.72 5.57
N VAL A 141 12.02 -3.48 5.55
CA VAL A 141 13.37 -3.13 6.02
C VAL A 141 13.29 -2.05 7.08
N LYS A 142 14.02 -2.22 8.20
CA LYS A 142 14.24 -1.16 9.19
C LYS A 142 15.53 -0.39 8.83
N SER A 143 15.37 0.85 8.37
CA SER A 143 16.48 1.76 8.05
C SER A 143 16.51 2.93 9.03
N GLU A 144 17.71 3.29 9.49
CA GLU A 144 17.91 4.41 10.42
C GLU A 144 18.04 5.73 9.64
N THR A 145 18.61 5.67 8.44
CA THR A 145 18.87 6.85 7.61
C THR A 145 17.71 7.19 6.68
N GLY A 146 16.88 6.20 6.32
CA GLY A 146 15.82 6.33 5.32
C GLY A 146 16.33 6.55 3.89
N THR A 147 17.64 6.46 3.66
CA THR A 147 18.24 6.63 2.34
C THR A 147 18.05 5.38 1.49
N ALA A 148 17.85 5.56 0.18
CA ALA A 148 17.69 4.44 -0.74
C ALA A 148 18.85 3.42 -0.65
N SER A 149 20.09 3.90 -0.55
CA SER A 149 21.27 3.05 -0.43
C SER A 149 21.24 2.16 0.81
N ASP A 150 20.97 2.72 2.00
CA ASP A 150 20.86 1.95 3.25
C ASP A 150 19.71 0.93 3.19
N ILE A 151 18.55 1.35 2.67
CA ILE A 151 17.38 0.47 2.51
C ILE A 151 17.71 -0.72 1.59
N LEU A 152 18.32 -0.46 0.43
CA LEU A 152 18.64 -1.49 -0.58
C LEU A 152 19.80 -2.40 -0.14
N GLU A 153 20.80 -1.86 0.56
CA GLU A 153 21.89 -2.65 1.15
C GLU A 153 21.35 -3.61 2.22
N LYS A 154 20.53 -3.12 3.15
CA LYS A 154 19.86 -3.96 4.15
C LYS A 154 18.93 -4.98 3.51
N ALA A 155 18.21 -4.61 2.45
CA ALA A 155 17.36 -5.56 1.73
C ALA A 155 18.13 -6.72 1.10
N LYS A 156 19.44 -6.58 0.85
CA LYS A 156 20.32 -7.65 0.34
C LYS A 156 21.06 -8.40 1.46
N THR A 157 21.06 -7.88 2.67
CA THR A 157 21.81 -8.43 3.80
C THR A 157 20.90 -9.35 4.59
N GLU A 158 21.23 -10.64 4.61
CA GLU A 158 20.48 -11.65 5.37
C GLU A 158 20.34 -11.23 6.84
N GLY A 159 19.13 -11.40 7.40
CA GLY A 159 18.81 -10.99 8.76
C GLY A 159 18.50 -9.51 8.95
N SER A 160 18.59 -8.67 7.89
CA SER A 160 18.29 -7.23 7.96
C SER A 160 16.91 -6.85 7.38
N TYR A 161 16.11 -7.84 6.99
CA TYR A 161 14.79 -7.66 6.39
C TYR A 161 13.81 -8.74 6.87
N ILE A 162 12.51 -8.50 6.64
CA ILE A 162 11.43 -9.48 6.81
C ILE A 162 10.85 -9.76 5.42
N ASP A 163 10.91 -11.01 4.96
CA ASP A 163 10.25 -11.43 3.73
C ASP A 163 8.74 -11.54 3.94
N LEU A 164 7.98 -11.01 2.98
CA LEU A 164 6.53 -11.16 2.90
C LEU A 164 6.18 -12.17 1.81
N SER A 165 5.15 -12.98 2.06
CA SER A 165 4.66 -13.93 1.06
C SER A 165 4.01 -13.17 -0.10
N PHE A 166 4.67 -13.21 -1.26
CA PHE A 166 4.26 -12.52 -2.47
C PHE A 166 4.61 -13.36 -3.70
N GLN A 167 3.69 -13.39 -4.66
CA GLN A 167 3.89 -14.08 -5.93
C GLN A 167 3.51 -13.14 -7.07
N TRP A 168 4.32 -13.16 -8.11
CA TRP A 168 3.89 -12.71 -9.42
C TRP A 168 2.90 -13.73 -9.95
N LEU A 169 1.69 -13.32 -10.30
CA LEU A 169 0.68 -14.20 -10.89
C LEU A 169 0.52 -13.85 -12.35
N TYR A 170 0.61 -14.85 -13.21
CA TYR A 170 0.33 -14.69 -14.64
C TYR A 170 -1.05 -14.03 -14.83
N SER A 171 -1.10 -12.98 -15.64
CA SER A 171 -2.33 -12.32 -16.02
C SER A 171 -2.20 -11.65 -17.38
N THR A 172 -3.31 -11.55 -18.11
CA THR A 172 -3.41 -10.76 -19.34
C THR A 172 -3.83 -9.31 -19.10
N ASP A 173 -4.32 -9.02 -17.89
CA ASP A 173 -4.75 -7.70 -17.44
C ASP A 173 -4.11 -7.33 -16.10
N TYR A 174 -4.09 -6.04 -15.75
CA TYR A 174 -3.62 -5.62 -14.42
C TYR A 174 -4.51 -6.22 -13.32
N ILE A 175 -3.89 -6.96 -12.42
CA ILE A 175 -4.52 -7.52 -11.22
C ILE A 175 -3.99 -6.80 -9.98
N THR A 176 -4.71 -6.90 -8.86
CA THR A 176 -4.23 -6.42 -7.56
C THR A 176 -4.18 -7.58 -6.60
N THR A 177 -3.01 -7.80 -5.99
CA THR A 177 -2.84 -8.78 -4.91
C THR A 177 -2.70 -8.06 -3.57
N LEU A 178 -3.17 -8.71 -2.51
CA LEU A 178 -3.02 -8.23 -1.14
C LEU A 178 -2.05 -9.13 -0.38
N THR A 179 -0.98 -8.55 0.14
CA THR A 179 -0.03 -9.25 1.00
C THR A 179 -0.26 -8.80 2.46
N PRO A 180 -0.74 -9.69 3.35
CA PRO A 180 -0.98 -9.35 4.75
C PRO A 180 0.33 -9.26 5.55
N CYS A 181 0.35 -8.39 6.55
CA CYS A 181 1.47 -8.22 7.49
C CYS A 181 1.18 -8.79 8.89
N GLU A 182 0.26 -9.74 9.02
CA GLU A 182 -0.23 -10.27 10.31
C GLU A 182 0.87 -10.85 11.23
N SER A 183 1.93 -11.40 10.65
CA SER A 183 3.08 -11.97 11.38
C SER A 183 4.22 -10.98 11.61
N VAL A 184 4.07 -9.73 11.18
CA VAL A 184 5.11 -8.69 11.29
C VAL A 184 4.95 -7.94 12.60
N GLU A 185 6.06 -7.76 13.32
CA GLU A 185 6.10 -6.90 14.51
C GLU A 185 5.72 -5.46 14.14
N GLU A 186 4.82 -4.85 14.90
CA GLU A 186 4.39 -3.47 14.66
C GLU A 186 5.59 -2.50 14.72
N GLY A 187 5.64 -1.55 13.79
CA GLY A 187 6.78 -0.64 13.70
C GLY A 187 6.82 0.18 12.43
N THR A 188 7.91 0.92 12.26
CA THR A 188 8.18 1.70 11.04
C THR A 188 9.13 0.95 10.12
N TYR A 189 8.75 0.79 8.86
CA TYR A 189 9.48 0.02 7.86
C TYR A 189 9.55 0.77 6.53
N TYR A 190 10.46 0.33 5.66
CA TYR A 190 10.50 0.69 4.25
C TYR A 190 10.20 -0.55 3.41
N LEU A 191 9.46 -0.37 2.32
CA LEU A 191 9.11 -1.46 1.42
C LEU A 191 10.17 -1.59 0.33
N VAL A 192 10.62 -2.82 0.12
CA VAL A 192 11.48 -3.22 -1.01
C VAL A 192 10.80 -4.33 -1.77
N TRP A 193 10.89 -4.30 -3.10
CA TRP A 193 10.46 -5.38 -3.98
C TRP A 193 11.54 -5.67 -5.03
N VAL A 194 11.52 -6.86 -5.61
CA VAL A 194 12.43 -7.21 -6.71
C VAL A 194 11.63 -7.49 -7.97
N GLY A 195 11.89 -6.70 -9.01
CA GLY A 195 11.45 -7.02 -10.36
C GLY A 195 12.45 -7.94 -11.04
N ARG A 196 11.96 -8.99 -11.69
CA ARG A 196 12.79 -9.97 -12.41
C ARG A 196 12.55 -9.88 -13.90
N THR A 197 13.64 -9.83 -14.66
CA THR A 197 13.59 -9.76 -16.12
C THR A 197 13.70 -11.16 -16.72
N ASN A 198 12.72 -12.01 -16.39
CA ASN A 198 12.61 -13.37 -16.90
C ASN A 198 11.25 -13.54 -17.61
N ASN A 199 10.62 -14.71 -17.51
CA ASN A 199 9.30 -14.94 -18.10
C ASN A 199 8.16 -14.22 -17.35
N SER A 200 8.36 -13.76 -16.11
CA SER A 200 7.36 -12.97 -15.39
C SER A 200 7.34 -11.52 -15.86
N HIS A 201 8.52 -10.91 -16.02
CA HIS A 201 8.74 -9.55 -16.53
C HIS A 201 7.64 -8.56 -16.06
N PRO A 202 7.48 -8.38 -14.73
CA PRO A 202 6.32 -7.70 -14.18
C PRO A 202 6.31 -6.22 -14.58
N LEU A 203 5.10 -5.69 -14.78
CA LEU A 203 4.82 -4.27 -14.88
C LEU A 203 4.01 -3.87 -13.65
N ILE A 204 4.56 -3.01 -12.80
CA ILE A 204 3.87 -2.56 -11.57
C ILE A 204 3.22 -1.21 -11.84
N GLN A 205 1.90 -1.11 -11.68
CA GLN A 205 1.14 0.11 -11.88
C GLN A 205 1.00 0.94 -10.61
N SER A 206 0.84 0.28 -9.46
CA SER A 206 0.74 0.96 -8.17
C SER A 206 1.10 0.06 -6.99
N ILE A 207 1.57 0.69 -5.90
CA ILE A 207 1.82 0.05 -4.61
C ILE A 207 1.21 0.91 -3.51
N VAL A 208 0.40 0.29 -2.68
CA VAL A 208 -0.38 0.97 -1.64
C VAL A 208 -0.36 0.16 -0.35
N VAL A 209 -0.22 0.83 0.78
CA VAL A 209 -0.45 0.27 2.11
C VAL A 209 -1.84 0.61 2.60
N LEU A 210 -2.55 -0.39 3.10
CA LEU A 210 -3.91 -0.35 3.66
C LEU A 210 -3.88 -0.66 5.16
#